data_AF-A0A926VYN5-F1
#
_entry.id   AF-A0A926VYN5-F1
#
_cell.length_a   1.000
_cell.length_b   1.000
_cell.length_c   1.000
_cell.angle_alpha   90.00
_cell.angle_beta   90.00
_cell.angle_gamma   90.00
#
_symmetry.space_group_name_H-M   'P 1'
#
loop_
_entity.id
_entity.type
_entity.pdbx_description
1 polymer ?
#
loop_
_entity_poly.entity_id
_entity_poly.type
_entity_poly.pdbx_seq_one_letter_code
_entity_poly.pdbx_strand_id
1 'polypeptide(L)' 'MKPYSVALREKVVNAYHSGNISVRKLTVNFGVGKAFVQKMLKQYQEQGRSFSW' A
#
# COMPACT_ATOMS: atom_id res chain seq x y z
N MET A 1 -4.11 17.45 3.14
CA MET A 1 -4.27 16.15 3.83
C MET A 1 -2.98 15.86 4.57
N LYS A 2 -3.04 15.42 5.84
CA LYS A 2 -1.83 14.93 6.53
C LYS A 2 -1.28 13.73 5.74
N PRO A 3 0.05 13.62 5.53
CA PRO A 3 0.62 12.44 4.91
C PRO A 3 0.22 11.23 5.74
N TYR A 4 -0.28 10.18 5.09
CA TYR A 4 -0.51 8.91 5.76
C TYR A 4 0.78 8.46 6.42
N SER A 5 0.67 7.90 7.63
CA SER A 5 1.81 7.40 8.38
C SER A 5 2.57 6.36 7.55
N VAL A 6 3.89 6.33 7.72
CA VAL A 6 4.78 5.33 7.14
C VAL A 6 4.23 3.92 7.36
N ALA A 7 3.84 3.63 8.60
CA ALA A 7 3.27 2.35 9.01
C ALA A 7 2.02 1.94 8.20
N LEU A 8 1.17 2.88 7.78
CA LEU A 8 -0.01 2.52 6.97
C LEU A 8 0.41 2.07 5.56
N ARG A 9 1.39 2.76 4.97
CA ARG A 9 1.90 2.45 3.62
C ARG A 9 2.51 1.06 3.60
N GLU A 10 3.36 0.76 4.58
CA GLU A 10 3.98 -0.57 4.74
C GLU A 10 2.94 -1.67 4.90
N LYS A 11 1.94 -1.48 5.77
CA LYS A 11 0.87 -2.48 5.97
C LYS A 11 0.09 -2.79 4.69
N VAL A 12 -0.20 -1.78 3.88
CA VAL A 12 -0.91 -1.97 2.60
C VAL A 12 -0.07 -2.79 1.61
N VAL A 13 1.20 -2.45 1.46
CA VAL A 13 2.12 -3.16 0.55
C VAL A 13 2.35 -4.60 1.02
N ASN A 14 2.65 -4.80 2.32
CA ASN A 14 2.85 -6.14 2.88
C ASN A 14 1.61 -7.02 2.74
N ALA A 15 0.42 -6.47 2.97
CA ALA A 15 -0.83 -7.20 2.77
C ALA A 15 -1.00 -7.64 1.31
N TYR A 16 -0.70 -6.77 0.34
CA TYR A 16 -0.74 -7.14 -1.08
C TYR A 16 0.22 -8.29 -1.42
N HIS A 17 1.46 -8.20 -0.96
CA HIS A 17 2.50 -9.19 -1.26
C HIS A 17 2.37 -10.51 -0.47
N SER A 18 1.61 -10.52 0.64
CA SER A 18 1.27 -11.77 1.34
C SER A 18 0.41 -12.73 0.52
N GLY A 19 -0.06 -12.30 -0.66
CA GLY A 19 -0.51 -13.21 -1.72
C GLY A 19 -1.89 -13.80 -1.49
N ASN A 20 -2.90 -13.00 -1.11
CA ASN A 20 -4.31 -13.44 -1.22
C ASN A 20 -5.33 -12.28 -1.14
N ILE A 21 -4.98 -11.10 -1.64
CA ILE A 21 -5.83 -9.91 -1.50
C ILE A 21 -5.83 -9.05 -2.76
N SER A 22 -7.02 -8.70 -3.23
CA SER A 22 -7.20 -7.77 -4.34
C SER A 22 -7.08 -6.32 -3.88
N VAL A 23 -6.79 -5.40 -4.81
CA VAL A 23 -6.79 -3.95 -4.55
C VAL A 23 -8.11 -3.48 -3.95
N ARG A 24 -9.25 -4.02 -4.41
CA ARG A 24 -10.57 -3.70 -3.85
C ARG A 24 -10.72 -4.13 -2.38
N LYS A 25 -10.19 -5.30 -2.03
CA LYS A 25 -10.24 -5.80 -0.66
C LYS A 25 -9.29 -5.00 0.25
N LEU A 26 -8.14 -4.56 -0.27
CA LEU A 26 -7.26 -3.61 0.43
C LEU A 26 -7.94 -2.28 0.73
N THR A 27 -8.68 -1.70 -0.22
CA THR A 27 -9.38 -0.42 0.03
C THR A 27 -10.39 -0.51 1.18
N VAL A 28 -11.11 -1.63 1.27
CA VAL A 28 -12.08 -1.87 2.35
C VAL A 28 -11.37 -2.12 3.68
N ASN A 29 -10.38 -3.02 3.71
CA ASN A 29 -9.68 -3.39 4.94
C ASN A 29 -8.94 -2.23 5.61
N PHE A 30 -8.42 -1.29 4.81
CA PHE A 30 -7.63 -0.16 5.31
C PHE A 30 -8.39 1.17 5.34
N GLY A 31 -9.63 1.21 4.84
CA GLY A 31 -10.42 2.45 4.77
C GLY A 31 -9.77 3.52 3.88
N VAL A 32 -9.13 3.11 2.79
CA VAL A 32 -8.37 3.99 1.88
C VAL A 32 -8.90 3.93 0.46
N GLY A 33 -8.64 4.99 -0.33
CA GLY A 33 -9.04 5.04 -1.73
C GLY A 33 -8.17 4.15 -2.64
N LYS A 34 -8.74 3.71 -3.77
CA LYS A 34 -8.04 2.91 -4.79
C LYS A 34 -6.75 3.57 -5.28
N ALA A 35 -6.79 4.89 -5.53
CA ALA A 35 -5.63 5.66 -5.98
C ALA A 35 -4.48 5.62 -4.97
N PHE A 36 -4.79 5.60 -3.67
CA PHE A 36 -3.78 5.46 -2.62
C PHE A 36 -3.10 4.09 -2.70
N VAL A 37 -3.88 3.01 -2.77
CA VAL A 37 -3.35 1.64 -2.88
C VAL A 37 -2.48 1.51 -4.13
N GLN A 38 -2.95 1.95 -5.29
CA GLN A 38 -2.19 1.89 -6.54
C GLN A 38 -0.88 2.69 -6.47
N LYS A 39 -0.92 3.87 -5.84
CA LYS A 39 0.29 4.67 -5.62
C LYS A 39 1.32 3.92 -4.76
N MET A 40 0.89 3.28 -3.68
CA MET A 40 1.80 2.53 -2.80
C MET A 40 2.44 1.35 -3.51
N LEU A 41 1.64 0.58 -4.26
CA LEU A 41 2.14 -0.56 -5.04
C LEU A 41 3.13 -0.12 -6.14
N LYS A 42 2.81 0.97 -6.84
CA LYS A 42 3.69 1.55 -7.86
C LYS A 42 5.01 2.02 -7.26
N GLN A 43 4.96 2.74 -6.14
CA GLN A 43 6.16 3.20 -5.44
C GLN A 43 7.04 2.03 -4.97
N TYR A 44 6.42 0.95 -4.48
CA TYR A 44 7.15 -0.26 -4.09
C TYR A 44 7.83 -0.94 -5.29
N GLN A 45 7.17 -0.98 -6.46
CA GLN A 45 7.76 -1.54 -7.69
C GLN A 45 8.92 -0.69 -8.21
N GLU A 46 8.80 0.65 -8.17
CA GLU A 46 9.79 1.58 -8.73
C GLU A 46 11.06 1.71 -7.86
N GLN A 47 10.94 1.61 -6.54
CA GLN A 47 12.08 1.78 -5.63
C GLN A 47 12.87 0.47 -5.41
N GLY A 48 12.36 -0.66 -5.88
CA GLY A 48 12.88 -1.97 -5.52
C GLY A 48 12.71 -2.26 -4.03
N ARG A 49 13.13 -3.46 -3.59
CA ARG A 49 12.91 -4.00 -2.23
C ARG A 49 13.43 -3.12 -1.07
N SER A 50 14.14 -2.03 -1.37
CA SER A 50 14.67 -1.05 -0.42
C SER A 50 13.67 0.09 -0.21
N PHE A 51 12.52 -0.22 0.37
CA PHE A 51 11.52 0.77 0.77
C PHE A 51 11.85 1.21 2.21
N SER A 52 12.47 2.38 2.37
CA SER A 52 12.64 3.03 3.67
C SER A 52 11.82 4.33 3.64
N TRP A 53 10.79 4.42 4.48
CA TRP A 53 9.91 5.59 4.63
C TRP A 53 10.12 6.31 5.95
#